data_AF-A0A9P6L7Y9-F1
#
_entry.id   AF-A0A9P6L7Y9-F1
#
_cell.length_a   1.000
_cell.length_b   1.000
_cell.length_c   1.000
_cell.angle_alpha   90.00
_cell.angle_beta   90.00
_cell.angle_gamma   90.00
#
_symmetry.space_group_name_H-M   'P 1'
#
loop_
_entity.id
_entity.type
_entity.pdbx_description
1 polymer ?
#
loop_
_entity_poly.entity_id
_entity_poly.type
_entity_poly.pdbx_seq_one_letter_code
_entity_poly.pdbx_strand_id
1 'polypeptide(L)'
;HDVKWILRAIGDVELDRRFALLQLRSGYRHFPSGISLLKQVTGCEHRDIQRSLGTSPHLLTSGYILGLIADCVRPKFVICVRALFDLQYLSQLHNLNIDILNDITRALEIFHQFKQIILDLSLHVGKSGAAMTHFQIPKLELLQSIVSCIKWLGALPQLSADVTERLHIDLIKAPRENTNNHDYYPQICRHLNHNE
;
A
#
# COMPACT_ATOMS: atom_id res chain seq x y z
N HIS A 1 -3.47 -4.52 4.42
CA HIS A 1 -4.22 -5.70 4.92
C HIS A 1 -4.89 -6.42 3.76
N ASP A 2 -5.65 -5.72 2.95
CA ASP A 2 -5.84 -5.79 1.50
C ASP A 2 -5.12 -6.95 0.79
N VAL A 3 -3.80 -6.89 0.54
CA VAL A 3 -3.09 -7.99 -0.15
C VAL A 3 -3.20 -9.34 0.58
N LYS A 4 -3.16 -9.35 1.92
CA LYS A 4 -3.37 -10.58 2.72
C LYS A 4 -4.80 -11.11 2.62
N TRP A 5 -5.79 -10.22 2.50
CA TRP A 5 -7.17 -10.64 2.28
C TRP A 5 -7.34 -11.25 0.89
N ILE A 6 -6.69 -10.68 -0.12
CA ILE A 6 -6.69 -11.19 -1.50
C ILE A 6 -6.00 -12.55 -1.57
N LEU A 7 -4.81 -12.68 -0.98
CA LEU A 7 -4.08 -13.95 -0.87
C LEU A 7 -4.94 -15.03 -0.22
N ARG A 8 -5.67 -14.72 0.86
CA ARG A 8 -6.58 -15.70 1.49
C ARG A 8 -7.82 -16.03 0.66
N ALA A 9 -8.34 -15.07 -0.10
CA ALA A 9 -9.53 -15.28 -0.91
C ALA A 9 -9.28 -16.19 -2.11
N ILE A 10 -8.05 -16.19 -2.63
CA ILE A 10 -7.70 -16.84 -3.91
C ILE A 10 -6.73 -18.01 -3.69
N GLY A 11 -5.84 -17.88 -2.72
CA GLY A 11 -4.71 -18.76 -2.50
C GLY A 11 -3.42 -18.21 -3.11
N ASP A 12 -2.30 -18.46 -2.43
CA ASP A 12 -0.98 -17.96 -2.82
C ASP A 12 -0.57 -18.43 -4.22
N VAL A 13 -0.76 -19.73 -4.52
CA VAL A 13 -0.37 -20.36 -5.78
C VAL A 13 -1.08 -19.73 -6.99
N GLU A 14 -2.39 -19.53 -6.87
CA GLU A 14 -3.19 -19.00 -7.98
C GLU A 14 -2.90 -17.50 -8.19
N LEU A 15 -2.73 -16.74 -7.10
CA LEU A 15 -2.37 -15.34 -7.21
C LEU A 15 -0.99 -15.18 -7.87
N ASP A 16 0.01 -15.94 -7.43
CA ASP A 16 1.36 -15.88 -8.00
C ASP A 16 1.40 -16.29 -9.47
N ARG A 17 0.67 -17.35 -9.83
CA ARG A 17 0.54 -17.78 -11.24
C ARG A 17 -0.01 -16.66 -12.11
N ARG A 18 -1.06 -15.96 -11.63
CA ARG A 18 -1.68 -14.84 -12.35
C ARG A 18 -0.75 -13.66 -12.50
N PHE A 19 0.04 -13.35 -11.46
CA PHE A 19 1.08 -12.33 -11.53
C PHE A 19 2.19 -12.69 -12.51
N ALA A 20 2.60 -13.96 -12.58
CA ALA A 20 3.63 -14.45 -13.50
C ALA A 20 3.18 -14.43 -14.97
N LEU A 21 1.88 -14.56 -15.23
CA LEU A 21 1.29 -14.50 -16.58
C LEU A 21 1.09 -13.07 -17.09
N LEU A 22 1.32 -12.05 -16.26
CA LEU A 22 1.18 -10.66 -16.69
C LEU A 22 2.20 -10.31 -17.77
N GLN A 23 1.74 -9.60 -18.79
CA GLN A 23 2.63 -9.07 -19.82
C GLN A 23 3.63 -8.09 -19.20
N LEU A 24 4.91 -8.22 -19.57
CA LEU A 24 5.93 -7.25 -19.18
C LEU A 24 5.60 -5.89 -19.78
N ARG A 25 5.54 -4.87 -18.92
CA ARG A 25 5.44 -3.47 -19.35
C ARG A 25 6.69 -2.71 -18.92
N SER A 26 7.22 -1.92 -19.85
CA SER A 26 8.32 -1.00 -19.55
C SER A 26 7.92 -0.02 -18.46
N GLY A 27 8.80 0.18 -17.48
CA GLY A 27 8.57 1.07 -16.34
C GLY A 27 7.81 0.48 -15.15
N TYR A 28 7.45 -0.80 -15.18
CA TYR A 28 6.77 -1.49 -14.07
C TYR A 28 7.59 -2.67 -13.55
N ARG A 29 7.51 -2.91 -12.24
CA ARG A 29 8.14 -4.07 -11.63
C ARG A 29 7.38 -5.35 -12.01
N HIS A 30 8.10 -6.30 -12.58
CA HIS A 30 7.57 -7.63 -12.88
C HIS A 30 7.77 -8.56 -11.68
N PHE A 31 6.77 -9.40 -11.39
CA PHE A 31 6.79 -10.36 -10.28
C PHE A 31 6.75 -11.79 -10.84
N PRO A 32 7.88 -12.32 -11.36
CA PRO A 32 7.91 -13.64 -12.01
C PRO A 32 7.61 -14.78 -11.03
N SER A 33 7.95 -14.61 -9.76
CA SER A 33 7.63 -15.55 -8.67
C SER A 33 6.38 -15.13 -7.89
N GLY A 34 5.59 -14.19 -8.41
CA GLY A 34 4.42 -13.64 -7.74
C GLY A 34 4.74 -12.71 -6.55
N ILE A 35 3.72 -12.48 -5.72
CA ILE A 35 3.74 -11.50 -4.61
C ILE A 35 3.56 -12.15 -3.23
N SER A 36 3.23 -13.44 -3.16
CA SER A 36 2.99 -14.14 -1.88
C SER A 36 4.23 -14.18 -0.98
N LEU A 37 5.43 -14.22 -1.58
CA LEU A 37 6.71 -14.33 -0.87
C LEU A 37 7.20 -12.99 -0.28
N LEU A 38 6.53 -11.88 -0.57
CA LEU A 38 6.91 -10.56 -0.07
C LEU A 38 6.62 -10.45 1.43
N LYS A 39 7.62 -10.78 2.26
CA LYS A 39 7.55 -10.68 3.73
C LYS A 39 7.36 -9.23 4.21
N GLN A 40 7.91 -8.27 3.47
CA GLN A 40 7.74 -6.83 3.69
C GLN A 40 7.59 -6.16 2.33
N VAL A 41 6.40 -5.61 2.07
CA VAL A 41 6.13 -4.79 0.89
C VAL A 41 6.55 -3.36 1.23
N THR A 42 7.58 -2.86 0.57
CA THR A 42 8.04 -1.47 0.65
C THR A 42 6.98 -0.51 0.11
N GLY A 43 7.03 0.77 0.50
CA GLY A 43 6.12 1.78 -0.04
C GLY A 43 6.18 1.90 -1.57
N CYS A 44 7.36 1.69 -2.17
CA CYS A 44 7.52 1.62 -3.62
C CYS A 44 6.82 0.40 -4.22
N GLU A 45 6.97 -0.79 -3.64
CA GLU A 45 6.27 -1.99 -4.13
C GLU A 45 4.76 -1.86 -3.99
N HIS A 46 4.27 -1.28 -2.89
CA HIS A 46 2.85 -0.99 -2.70
C HIS A 46 2.35 0.01 -3.76
N ARG A 47 3.13 1.05 -4.05
CA ARG A 47 2.84 1.98 -5.15
C ARG A 47 2.88 1.30 -6.49
N ASP A 48 3.85 0.46 -6.82
CA ASP A 48 3.90 -0.20 -8.14
C ASP A 48 2.74 -1.17 -8.33
N ILE A 49 2.36 -1.87 -7.26
CA ILE A 49 1.15 -2.70 -7.20
C ILE A 49 -0.10 -1.86 -7.48
N GLN A 50 -0.21 -0.67 -6.89
CA GLN A 50 -1.35 0.25 -7.06
C GLN A 50 -1.33 1.01 -8.41
N ARG A 51 -0.15 1.44 -8.85
CA ARG A 51 0.12 2.38 -9.96
C ARG A 51 0.22 1.68 -11.30
N SER A 52 0.19 0.36 -11.35
CA SER A 52 0.28 -0.41 -12.58
C SER A 52 -0.72 -0.01 -13.68
N LEU A 53 -1.72 0.84 -13.36
CA LEU A 53 -2.53 1.62 -14.31
C LEU A 53 -2.26 3.13 -14.25
N GLY A 54 -2.03 3.69 -15.43
CA GLY A 54 -2.29 5.11 -15.65
C GLY A 54 -2.38 5.42 -17.13
N THR A 55 -3.60 5.63 -17.62
CA THR A 55 -3.91 6.64 -18.66
C THR A 55 -5.38 7.04 -18.56
N SER A 56 -5.81 7.60 -17.42
CA SER A 56 -6.77 8.72 -17.35
C SER A 56 -7.21 9.03 -15.92
N PRO A 57 -7.29 10.31 -15.51
CA PRO A 57 -7.66 10.69 -14.14
C PRO A 57 -9.16 10.60 -13.84
N HIS A 58 -10.02 10.33 -14.84
CA HIS A 58 -11.46 10.54 -14.69
C HIS A 58 -12.31 9.27 -14.55
N LEU A 59 -11.78 8.05 -14.72
CA LEU A 59 -12.56 6.85 -14.39
C LEU A 59 -11.63 5.62 -14.28
N LEU A 60 -11.76 4.87 -13.20
CA LEU A 60 -11.26 3.48 -13.03
C LEU A 60 -9.74 3.29 -12.81
N THR A 61 -9.16 3.85 -11.75
CA THR A 61 -7.73 3.71 -11.41
C THR A 61 -7.41 2.60 -10.38
N SER A 62 -7.85 1.35 -10.60
CA SER A 62 -7.44 0.20 -9.74
C SER A 62 -7.50 -1.20 -10.41
N GLY A 63 -7.58 -1.27 -11.73
CA GLY A 63 -7.84 -2.48 -12.52
C GLY A 63 -6.79 -3.60 -12.68
N TYR A 64 -5.53 -3.59 -12.17
CA TYR A 64 -4.65 -4.77 -12.35
C TYR A 64 -4.96 -5.91 -11.38
N ILE A 65 -4.78 -5.72 -10.07
CA ILE A 65 -5.16 -6.76 -9.10
C ILE A 65 -6.65 -7.06 -9.23
N LEU A 66 -7.50 -6.04 -9.38
CA LEU A 66 -8.93 -6.26 -9.50
C LEU A 66 -9.29 -7.08 -10.74
N GLY A 67 -8.65 -6.82 -11.88
CA GLY A 67 -8.84 -7.62 -13.10
C GLY A 67 -8.36 -9.06 -12.94
N LEU A 68 -7.26 -9.27 -12.20
CA LEU A 68 -6.73 -10.60 -11.89
C LEU A 68 -7.61 -11.40 -10.94
N ILE A 69 -8.44 -10.75 -10.12
CA ILE A 69 -9.22 -11.46 -9.10
C ILE A 69 -10.72 -11.48 -9.38
N ALA A 70 -11.20 -10.67 -10.33
CA ALA A 70 -12.62 -10.43 -10.55
C ALA A 70 -13.43 -11.70 -10.86
N ASP A 71 -12.81 -12.69 -11.51
CA ASP A 71 -13.39 -13.99 -11.86
C ASP A 71 -13.25 -15.04 -10.74
N CYS A 72 -12.37 -14.81 -9.75
CA CYS A 72 -12.04 -15.78 -8.71
C CYS A 72 -12.80 -15.57 -7.40
N VAL A 73 -13.29 -14.35 -7.17
CA VAL A 73 -13.85 -13.95 -5.87
C VAL A 73 -15.23 -13.33 -6.01
N ARG A 74 -15.97 -13.27 -4.89
CA ARG A 74 -17.32 -12.68 -4.88
C ARG A 74 -17.28 -11.22 -5.37
N PRO A 75 -18.19 -10.77 -6.24
CA PRO A 75 -18.18 -9.39 -6.76
C PRO A 75 -18.15 -8.32 -5.66
N LYS A 76 -18.88 -8.54 -4.55
CA LYS A 76 -18.87 -7.66 -3.37
C LYS A 76 -17.48 -7.50 -2.75
N PHE A 77 -16.67 -8.55 -2.75
CA PHE A 77 -15.29 -8.50 -2.26
C PHE A 77 -14.40 -7.67 -3.19
N VAL A 78 -14.55 -7.82 -4.51
CA VAL A 78 -13.85 -6.99 -5.50
C VAL A 78 -14.16 -5.51 -5.28
N ILE A 79 -15.45 -5.16 -5.13
CA ILE A 79 -15.89 -3.78 -4.87
C ILE A 79 -15.28 -3.24 -3.57
N CYS A 80 -15.28 -4.03 -2.50
CA CYS A 80 -14.70 -3.64 -1.22
C CYS A 80 -13.19 -3.35 -1.32
N VAL A 81 -12.42 -4.27 -1.88
CA VAL A 81 -10.97 -4.14 -2.04
C VAL A 81 -10.64 -2.96 -2.95
N ARG A 82 -11.40 -2.81 -4.04
CA ARG A 82 -11.28 -1.69 -4.97
C ARG A 82 -11.42 -0.35 -4.27
N ALA A 83 -12.50 -0.17 -3.52
CA ALA A 83 -12.79 1.09 -2.85
C ALA A 83 -11.66 1.49 -1.89
N LEU A 84 -11.07 0.51 -1.22
CA LEU A 84 -9.93 0.73 -0.35
C LEU A 84 -8.65 1.08 -1.12
N PHE A 85 -8.40 0.47 -2.29
CA PHE A 85 -7.28 0.89 -3.15
C PHE A 85 -7.48 2.27 -3.75
N ASP A 86 -8.68 2.59 -4.24
CA ASP A 86 -9.03 3.91 -4.77
C ASP A 86 -8.78 4.99 -3.69
N LEU A 87 -9.24 4.76 -2.45
CA LEU A 87 -8.98 5.64 -1.32
C LEU A 87 -7.47 5.85 -1.07
N GLN A 88 -6.71 4.75 -0.97
CA GLN A 88 -5.26 4.82 -0.72
C GLN A 88 -4.52 5.54 -1.84
N TYR A 89 -4.88 5.27 -3.10
CA TYR A 89 -4.24 5.90 -4.26
C TYR A 89 -4.54 7.40 -4.31
N LEU A 90 -5.81 7.78 -4.23
CA LEU A 90 -6.24 9.18 -4.30
C LEU A 90 -5.64 10.02 -3.17
N SER A 91 -5.56 9.46 -1.95
CA SER A 91 -4.96 10.14 -0.80
C SER A 91 -3.45 10.40 -0.92
N GLN A 92 -2.76 9.72 -1.85
CA GLN A 92 -1.33 9.92 -2.13
C GLN A 92 -1.05 10.91 -3.27
N LEU A 93 -2.09 11.47 -3.90
CA LEU A 93 -1.90 12.48 -4.94
C LEU A 93 -1.33 13.77 -4.35
N HIS A 94 -0.37 14.38 -5.06
CA HIS A 94 0.26 15.64 -4.65
C HIS A 94 -0.67 16.84 -4.84
N ASN A 95 -1.48 16.81 -5.90
CA ASN A 95 -2.41 17.87 -6.25
C ASN A 95 -3.83 17.41 -5.93
N LEU A 96 -4.33 17.83 -4.78
CA LEU A 96 -5.67 17.50 -4.30
C LEU A 96 -6.61 18.69 -4.55
N ASN A 97 -7.73 18.42 -5.19
CA ASN A 97 -8.82 19.38 -5.39
C ASN A 97 -10.11 18.85 -4.73
N ILE A 98 -11.17 19.66 -4.76
CA ILE A 98 -12.44 19.32 -4.12
C ILE A 98 -13.03 18.02 -4.70
N ASP A 99 -12.91 17.81 -6.02
CA ASP A 99 -13.41 16.60 -6.68
C ASP A 99 -12.71 15.35 -6.17
N ILE A 100 -11.37 15.38 -6.05
CA ILE A 100 -10.59 14.28 -5.50
C ILE A 100 -10.98 14.01 -4.03
N LEU A 101 -11.24 15.04 -3.23
CA LEU A 101 -11.71 14.85 -1.84
C LEU A 101 -13.09 14.18 -1.80
N ASN A 102 -13.98 14.53 -2.72
CA ASN A 102 -15.28 13.88 -2.86
C ASN A 102 -15.13 12.42 -3.29
N ASP A 103 -14.19 12.13 -4.19
CA ASP A 103 -13.90 10.76 -4.62
C ASP A 103 -13.30 9.90 -3.51
N ILE A 104 -12.39 10.46 -2.69
CA ILE A 104 -11.87 9.80 -1.47
C ILE A 104 -13.01 9.50 -0.50
N THR A 105 -13.91 10.46 -0.28
CA THR A 105 -15.08 10.28 0.60
C THR A 105 -15.98 9.15 0.09
N ARG A 106 -16.29 9.15 -1.20
CA ARG A 106 -17.11 8.10 -1.84
C ARG A 106 -16.43 6.73 -1.75
N ALA A 107 -15.12 6.66 -1.98
CA ALA A 107 -14.37 5.43 -1.84
C ALA A 107 -14.42 4.88 -0.41
N LEU A 108 -14.34 5.75 0.60
CA LEU A 108 -14.52 5.38 2.00
C LEU A 108 -15.93 4.82 2.26
N GLU A 109 -16.98 5.49 1.79
CA GLU A 109 -18.37 5.04 1.93
C GLU A 109 -18.60 3.65 1.32
N ILE A 110 -18.12 3.45 0.08
CA ILE A 110 -18.22 2.14 -0.59
C ILE A 110 -17.46 1.07 0.20
N PHE A 111 -16.26 1.37 0.71
CA PHE A 111 -15.53 0.43 1.56
C PHE A 111 -16.35 0.06 2.80
N HIS A 112 -16.92 1.04 3.51
CA HIS A 112 -17.75 0.80 4.70
C HIS A 112 -19.02 0.01 4.39
N GLN A 113 -19.64 0.22 3.22
CA GLN A 113 -20.82 -0.52 2.78
C GLN A 113 -20.52 -2.00 2.55
N PHE A 114 -19.34 -2.33 1.98
CA PHE A 114 -19.03 -3.70 1.56
C PHE A 114 -18.07 -4.46 2.49
N LYS A 115 -17.38 -3.81 3.44
CA LYS A 115 -16.35 -4.45 4.28
C LYS A 115 -16.81 -5.70 5.03
N GLN A 116 -18.09 -5.82 5.36
CA GLN A 116 -18.61 -7.03 6.03
C GLN A 116 -18.30 -8.32 5.27
N ILE A 117 -18.20 -8.26 3.93
CA ILE A 117 -17.87 -9.41 3.09
C ILE A 117 -16.53 -10.08 3.47
N ILE A 118 -15.58 -9.31 4.02
CA ILE A 118 -14.27 -9.81 4.45
C ILE A 118 -14.43 -10.67 5.72
N LEU A 119 -15.33 -10.28 6.62
CA LEU A 119 -15.64 -11.04 7.84
C LEU A 119 -16.49 -12.27 7.51
N ASP A 120 -17.48 -12.12 6.62
CA ASP A 120 -18.32 -13.23 6.15
C ASP A 120 -17.50 -14.34 5.48
N LEU A 121 -16.40 -13.99 4.82
CA LEU A 121 -15.44 -14.94 4.23
C LEU A 121 -14.35 -15.39 5.20
N SER A 122 -14.36 -14.94 6.46
CA SER A 122 -13.30 -15.21 7.45
C SER A 122 -11.88 -14.83 6.97
N LEU A 123 -11.76 -13.82 6.10
CA LEU A 123 -10.48 -13.41 5.53
C LEU A 123 -9.64 -12.54 6.48
N HIS A 124 -10.31 -11.87 7.43
CA HIS A 124 -9.63 -11.10 8.46
C HIS A 124 -9.21 -12.03 9.59
N VAL A 125 -7.90 -12.18 9.78
CA VAL A 125 -7.32 -13.16 10.71
C VAL A 125 -6.25 -12.48 11.56
N GLY A 126 -6.27 -12.76 12.86
CA GLY A 126 -5.33 -12.23 13.84
C GLY A 126 -3.97 -12.93 13.80
N LYS A 127 -3.08 -12.54 14.72
CA LYS A 127 -1.73 -13.14 14.83
C LYS A 127 -1.76 -14.64 15.16
N SER A 128 -2.79 -15.09 15.87
CA SER A 128 -2.98 -16.49 16.26
C SER A 128 -3.52 -17.38 15.14
N GLY A 129 -3.82 -16.82 13.95
CA GLY A 129 -4.49 -17.58 12.89
C GLY A 129 -6.01 -17.71 13.06
N ALA A 130 -6.58 -17.18 14.15
CA ALA A 130 -8.02 -17.14 14.37
C ALA A 130 -8.71 -16.05 13.52
N ALA A 131 -9.86 -16.39 12.93
CA ALA A 131 -10.71 -15.43 12.25
C ALA A 131 -11.21 -14.36 13.24
N MET A 132 -11.11 -13.11 12.83
CA MET A 132 -11.53 -11.95 13.61
C MET A 132 -12.91 -11.51 13.17
N THR A 133 -13.72 -11.02 14.11
CA THR A 133 -15.11 -10.60 13.89
C THR A 133 -15.29 -9.07 13.84
N HIS A 134 -14.20 -8.32 13.81
CA HIS A 134 -14.21 -6.87 13.91
C HIS A 134 -13.10 -6.22 13.06
N PHE A 135 -13.19 -4.91 12.82
CA PHE A 135 -12.23 -4.11 12.06
C PHE A 135 -11.48 -3.09 12.94
N GLN A 136 -10.98 -3.51 14.10
CA GLN A 136 -10.16 -2.67 14.99
C GLN A 136 -8.72 -2.64 14.48
N ILE A 137 -8.56 -2.12 13.27
CA ILE A 137 -7.26 -1.91 12.64
C ILE A 137 -6.98 -0.41 12.73
N PRO A 138 -6.00 0.03 13.53
CA PRO A 138 -5.72 1.47 13.69
C PRO A 138 -5.52 2.20 12.36
N LYS A 139 -4.89 1.53 11.38
CA LYS A 139 -4.72 2.07 10.03
C LYS A 139 -6.04 2.31 9.29
N LEU A 140 -7.05 1.45 9.45
CA LEU A 140 -8.37 1.64 8.84
C LEU A 140 -9.18 2.72 9.56
N GLU A 141 -9.05 2.82 10.88
CA GLU A 141 -9.66 3.89 11.67
C GLU A 141 -9.13 5.26 11.23
N LEU A 142 -7.81 5.36 11.01
CA LEU A 142 -7.19 6.57 10.47
C LEU A 142 -7.74 6.98 9.09
N LEU A 143 -8.15 6.02 8.24
CA LEU A 143 -8.73 6.37 6.93
C LEU A 143 -10.03 7.16 7.05
N GLN A 144 -10.73 7.08 8.19
CA GLN A 144 -11.97 7.82 8.42
C GLN A 144 -11.75 9.33 8.57
N SER A 145 -10.56 9.73 9.05
CA SER A 145 -10.21 11.14 9.22
C SER A 145 -9.41 11.70 8.05
N ILE A 146 -9.14 10.91 7.01
CA ILE A 146 -8.15 11.26 5.97
C ILE A 146 -8.51 12.55 5.22
N VAL A 147 -9.79 12.74 4.89
CA VAL A 147 -10.28 13.95 4.21
C VAL A 147 -10.15 15.18 5.13
N SER A 148 -10.48 15.03 6.40
CA SER A 148 -10.29 16.09 7.40
C SER A 148 -8.80 16.43 7.56
N CYS A 149 -7.94 15.42 7.67
CA CYS A 149 -6.49 15.62 7.73
C CYS A 149 -5.97 16.38 6.50
N ILE A 150 -6.42 16.01 5.30
CA ILE A 150 -6.00 16.72 4.07
C ILE A 150 -6.44 18.19 4.09
N LYS A 151 -7.67 18.47 4.53
CA LYS A 151 -8.18 19.85 4.62
C LYS A 151 -7.40 20.71 5.62
N TRP A 152 -6.93 20.11 6.72
CA TRP A 152 -6.22 20.83 7.78
C TRP A 152 -4.70 20.93 7.56
N LEU A 153 -4.08 19.88 7.03
CA LEU A 153 -2.63 19.74 6.94
C LEU A 153 -2.08 19.83 5.51
N GLY A 154 -2.96 19.82 4.50
CA GLY A 154 -2.55 19.73 3.10
C GLY A 154 -2.29 18.29 2.65
N ALA A 155 -1.53 18.13 1.57
CA ALA A 155 -1.31 16.83 0.96
C ALA A 155 -0.52 15.88 1.89
N LEU A 156 -1.05 14.66 2.10
CA LEU A 156 -0.45 13.67 3.01
C LEU A 156 0.99 13.26 2.71
N PRO A 157 1.48 13.23 1.46
CA PRO A 157 2.89 12.93 1.20
C PRO A 157 3.87 13.84 1.95
N GLN A 158 3.46 15.07 2.31
CA GLN A 158 4.27 16.01 3.11
C GLN A 158 4.47 15.54 4.57
N LEU A 159 3.59 14.67 5.07
CA LEU A 159 3.64 14.08 6.40
C LEU A 159 4.33 12.70 6.39
N SER A 160 4.87 12.27 5.24
CA SER A 160 5.53 10.98 5.10
C SER A 160 6.87 10.96 5.83
N ALA A 161 7.19 9.81 6.43
CA ALA A 161 8.52 9.53 6.96
C ALA A 161 9.54 9.17 5.86
N ASP A 162 9.15 9.17 4.57
CA ASP A 162 10.05 8.82 3.47
C ASP A 162 11.29 9.72 3.43
N VAL A 163 11.13 11.03 3.69
CA VAL A 163 12.26 11.98 3.72
C VAL A 163 13.20 11.68 4.89
N THR A 164 12.64 11.44 6.08
CA THR A 164 13.45 11.16 7.27
C THR A 164 14.12 9.79 7.20
N GLU A 165 13.46 8.77 6.63
CA GLU A 165 14.09 7.46 6.37
C GLU A 165 15.18 7.58 5.32
N ARG A 166 15.00 8.40 4.27
CA ARG A 166 16.05 8.64 3.28
C ARG A 166 17.27 9.29 3.91
N LEU A 167 17.06 10.34 4.70
CA LEU A 167 18.13 10.99 5.46
C LEU A 167 18.79 10.01 6.44
N HIS A 168 18.03 9.15 7.10
CA HIS A 168 18.58 8.14 7.99
C HIS A 168 19.45 7.11 7.24
N ILE A 169 19.08 6.72 6.02
CA ILE A 169 19.93 5.88 5.16
C ILE A 169 21.24 6.60 4.84
N ASP A 170 21.14 7.82 4.31
CA ASP A 170 22.28 8.56 3.78
C ASP A 170 23.23 9.04 4.90
N LEU A 171 22.69 9.44 6.06
CA LEU A 171 23.47 10.02 7.18
C LEU A 171 23.91 8.99 8.22
N ILE A 172 23.20 7.86 8.37
CA ILE A 172 23.51 6.87 9.41
C ILE A 172 23.87 5.51 8.81
N LYS A 173 23.00 4.90 7.99
CA LYS A 173 23.23 3.51 7.54
C LYS A 173 24.43 3.39 6.61
N ALA A 174 24.53 4.21 5.57
CA ALA A 174 25.62 4.14 4.61
C ALA A 174 26.99 4.47 5.25
N PRO A 175 27.12 5.51 6.10
CA PRO A 175 28.35 5.74 6.85
C PRO A 175 28.69 4.58 7.79
N ARG A 176 27.70 4.02 8.50
CA ARG A 176 27.89 2.88 9.40
C ARG A 176 28.46 1.65 8.70
N GLU A 177 27.99 1.33 7.48
CA GLU A 177 28.52 0.21 6.70
C GLU A 177 30.02 0.35 6.39
N ASN A 178 30.53 1.58 6.34
CA ASN A 178 31.95 1.90 6.16
C ASN A 178 32.73 2.00 7.49
N THR A 179 32.11 1.68 8.62
CA THR A 179 32.78 1.61 9.94
C THR A 179 33.15 0.19 10.30
N ASN A 180 33.99 0.03 11.32
CA ASN A 180 34.29 -1.28 11.91
C ASN A 180 33.14 -1.84 12.80
N ASN A 181 31.96 -1.21 12.81
CA ASN A 181 30.81 -1.54 13.67
C ASN A 181 31.08 -1.52 15.18
N HIS A 182 32.20 -0.95 15.63
CA HIS A 182 32.55 -0.80 17.04
C HIS A 182 32.63 0.68 17.41
N ASP A 183 31.79 1.14 18.35
CA ASP A 183 31.67 2.56 18.69
C ASP A 183 31.55 3.44 17.41
N TYR A 184 30.52 3.13 16.62
CA TYR A 184 30.38 3.68 15.27
C TYR A 184 29.86 5.12 15.27
N TYR A 185 29.27 5.63 16.35
CA TYR A 185 28.75 7.02 16.38
C TYR A 185 29.84 8.07 16.13
N PRO A 186 30.99 8.07 16.84
CA PRO A 186 32.10 8.96 16.52
C PRO A 186 32.64 8.82 15.09
N GLN A 187 32.59 7.61 14.54
CA GLN A 187 33.09 7.32 13.19
C GLN A 187 32.16 7.88 12.12
N ILE A 188 30.84 7.75 12.31
CA ILE A 188 29.82 8.39 11.47
C ILE A 188 29.98 9.91 11.52
N CYS A 189 30.14 10.50 12.70
CA CYS A 189 30.36 11.95 12.83
C CYS A 189 31.60 12.42 12.05
N ARG A 190 32.72 11.68 12.14
CA ARG A 190 33.93 11.99 11.34
C ARG A 190 33.70 11.85 9.85
N HIS A 191 32.95 10.83 9.41
CA HIS A 191 32.61 10.62 8.01
C HIS A 191 31.76 11.76 7.47
N LEU A 192 30.75 12.23 8.23
CA LEU A 192 29.91 13.36 7.83
C LEU A 192 30.72 14.66 7.72
N ASN A 193 31.58 14.95 8.71
CA ASN A 193 32.46 16.14 8.68
C ASN A 193 33.44 16.16 7.48
N HIS A 194 33.75 15.02 6.87
CA HIS A 194 34.67 14.96 5.73
C HIS A 194 33.97 15.11 4.37
N ASN A 195 32.64 14.96 4.33
CA ASN A 195 31.84 14.99 3.11
C ASN A 195 30.97 16.26 2.98
N GLU A 196 31.04 17.19 3.95
CA GLU A 196 30.55 18.58 3.81
C GLU A 196 31.57 19.45 3.05
#